data_AF-A0A6N6S7M9-F1
#
_entry.id   AF-A0A6N6S7M9-F1
#
_cell.length_a   1.000
_cell.length_b   1.000
_cell.length_c   1.000
_cell.angle_alpha   90.00
_cell.angle_beta   90.00
_cell.angle_gamma   90.00
#
_symmetry.space_group_name_H-M   'P 1'
#
loop_
_entity.id
_entity.type
_entity.pdbx_description
1 polymer ?
#
loop_
_entity_poly.entity_id
_entity_poly.type
_entity_poly.pdbx_seq_one_letter_code
_entity_poly.pdbx_strand_id
1 'polypeptide(L)'
;MTARYFSVQLIVFFLLLTVLLFCPPTSKAEENGGWKKDWALEKGFNISIDTEGYHFPSAIAFVPSPGKGPKDPLYFVLELRGKIKVVTNNRSIYTFAEDFFTFTPKQELPSFGGENGLAGICLDPANGYVFVTFAYQDEHNVLRNNIARFDSEPGTFSLKAGSMTAFTDIFSSEGSSHSHQIGPCQVSDGALYVAVGDGFDAVSPGWHDYKRSQGLDSVLGKILRMSLDGKPLKSNPFYVDDDVKKARNYIWAVGFRNPFGLKIVGGHMFVADNGPSVDRILEVHKGGNYLWDGTDTSFATNTMVVFVPGAGVTQLDYLPLDTNVFPEPYAGRFYQSQCGDPDTDPKTTMGRDIVMFDYSFKTNKVVSPPSAFLRYAGTTFQTLAGMALGPDGLYIAPILPFSDGRSAVLKVTYDPENSHPYTLEEDTSAPVLLESKGCYGCHTLGESGWGTAGPNLDSEKLVARVSERLGSEAYRARVKELDRLETEPYRSYREERAEVLGKSGIERVRTWTKYHIMEPKFDNPESAMPKLGINDKEAETITLYLVPDAPDTRTEVYYDFNKFIPQLRYRYLVYAFFLGSAVTLLIVGVYRGVRKKK
;
A
#
# COMPACT_ATOMS: atom_id res chain seq x y z
N MET A 1 -39.77 -61.34 -9.16
CA MET A 1 -40.07 -61.30 -7.72
C MET A 1 -39.54 -59.99 -7.17
N THR A 2 -40.46 -59.22 -6.63
CA THR A 2 -40.38 -57.85 -6.14
C THR A 2 -39.75 -57.77 -4.74
N ALA A 3 -39.31 -56.54 -4.42
CA ALA A 3 -39.12 -55.99 -3.08
C ALA A 3 -37.88 -56.45 -2.28
N ARG A 4 -36.78 -55.68 -2.41
CA ARG A 4 -35.84 -55.34 -1.31
C ARG A 4 -34.76 -54.32 -1.74
N TYR A 5 -35.15 -53.14 -2.23
CA TYR A 5 -34.22 -52.01 -2.45
C TYR A 5 -34.87 -50.64 -2.18
N PHE A 6 -35.76 -50.56 -1.19
CA PHE A 6 -36.43 -49.31 -0.80
C PHE A 6 -36.39 -49.17 0.73
N SER A 7 -35.20 -49.05 1.32
CA SER A 7 -35.10 -48.80 2.78
C SER A 7 -33.86 -48.05 3.25
N VAL A 8 -32.90 -47.70 2.38
CA VAL A 8 -31.69 -46.95 2.81
C VAL A 8 -31.69 -45.49 2.33
N GLN A 9 -32.51 -45.14 1.33
CA GLN A 9 -32.61 -43.75 0.84
C GLN A 9 -33.56 -42.85 1.65
N LEU A 10 -34.43 -43.39 2.51
CA LEU A 10 -35.38 -42.57 3.30
C LEU A 10 -34.83 -42.10 4.66
N ILE A 11 -33.79 -42.75 5.21
CA ILE A 11 -33.25 -42.39 6.54
C ILE A 11 -32.19 -41.28 6.43
N VAL A 12 -31.48 -41.18 5.31
CA VAL A 12 -30.51 -40.09 5.05
C VAL A 12 -31.22 -38.77 4.71
N PHE A 13 -32.45 -38.82 4.18
CA PHE A 13 -33.21 -37.62 3.81
C PHE A 13 -33.88 -36.92 5.01
N PHE A 14 -34.13 -37.64 6.12
CA PHE A 14 -34.77 -37.08 7.31
C PHE A 14 -33.80 -36.50 8.35
N LEU A 15 -32.51 -36.90 8.31
CA LEU A 15 -31.46 -36.33 9.17
C LEU A 15 -30.85 -35.03 8.59
N LEU A 16 -31.05 -34.76 7.30
CA LEU A 16 -30.67 -33.51 6.64
C LEU A 16 -31.72 -32.40 6.78
N LEU A 17 -32.98 -32.74 7.09
CA LEU A 17 -34.07 -31.76 7.17
C LEU A 17 -34.27 -31.15 8.57
N THR A 18 -33.70 -31.73 9.63
CA THR A 18 -33.79 -31.19 11.00
C THR A 18 -32.61 -30.27 11.39
N VAL A 19 -31.54 -30.23 10.59
CA VAL A 19 -30.47 -29.22 10.72
C VAL A 19 -30.81 -27.92 9.97
N LEU A 20 -31.86 -27.92 9.13
CA LEU A 20 -32.27 -26.78 8.31
C LEU A 20 -33.43 -25.92 8.89
N LEU A 21 -33.88 -26.17 10.12
CA LEU A 21 -35.01 -25.42 10.71
C LEU A 21 -34.72 -24.74 12.07
N PHE A 22 -33.47 -24.68 12.51
CA PHE A 22 -33.05 -23.85 13.65
C PHE A 22 -31.69 -23.19 13.42
N CYS A 23 -31.45 -22.68 12.21
CA CYS A 23 -30.48 -21.60 12.06
C CYS A 23 -31.26 -20.31 12.30
N PRO A 24 -31.15 -19.65 13.46
CA PRO A 24 -31.62 -18.28 13.57
C PRO A 24 -30.94 -17.47 12.46
N PRO A 25 -31.58 -16.45 11.89
CA PRO A 25 -30.92 -15.60 10.90
C PRO A 25 -29.58 -15.18 11.51
N THR A 26 -28.48 -15.49 10.82
CA THR A 26 -27.15 -15.00 11.12
C THR A 26 -27.15 -13.48 10.98
N SER A 27 -27.72 -12.81 11.98
CA SER A 27 -27.67 -11.38 12.25
C SER A 27 -26.69 -11.09 13.40
N LYS A 28 -26.03 -12.13 13.94
CA LYS A 28 -25.02 -11.98 15.01
C LYS A 28 -23.61 -11.62 14.51
N ALA A 29 -23.43 -11.31 13.22
CA ALA A 29 -22.18 -10.75 12.72
C ALA A 29 -22.14 -9.21 12.74
N GLU A 30 -23.28 -8.54 12.96
CA GLU A 30 -23.33 -7.07 13.03
C GLU A 30 -23.00 -6.50 14.42
N GLU A 31 -22.94 -7.32 15.47
CA GLU A 31 -22.66 -6.84 16.84
C GLU A 31 -21.22 -6.30 17.03
N ASN A 32 -20.33 -6.41 16.04
CA ASN A 32 -18.93 -5.95 16.09
C ASN A 32 -18.47 -5.15 14.85
N GLY A 33 -19.37 -4.51 14.10
CA GLY A 33 -19.01 -3.59 13.00
C GLY A 33 -18.46 -4.23 11.71
N GLY A 34 -18.43 -5.57 11.60
CA GLY A 34 -18.07 -6.30 10.37
C GLY A 34 -16.70 -5.93 9.77
N TRP A 35 -16.59 -6.02 8.43
CA TRP A 35 -15.42 -5.55 7.66
C TRP A 35 -15.28 -4.01 7.67
N LYS A 36 -16.38 -3.29 7.96
CA LYS A 36 -16.42 -1.83 7.94
C LYS A 36 -15.48 -1.19 8.97
N LYS A 37 -15.28 -1.86 10.12
CA LYS A 37 -14.33 -1.40 11.16
C LYS A 37 -12.88 -1.41 10.72
N ASP A 38 -12.55 -2.18 9.69
CA ASP A 38 -11.18 -2.29 9.18
C ASP A 38 -10.84 -1.10 8.27
N TRP A 39 -11.75 -0.13 8.11
CA TRP A 39 -11.57 1.07 7.30
C TRP A 39 -11.86 2.32 8.13
N ALA A 40 -10.92 3.26 8.13
CA ALA A 40 -11.10 4.60 8.66
C ALA A 40 -11.25 5.59 7.49
N LEU A 41 -12.20 6.52 7.59
CA LEU A 41 -12.50 7.50 6.53
C LEU A 41 -12.48 8.93 7.04
N GLU A 42 -12.27 9.86 6.10
CA GLU A 42 -12.52 11.29 6.32
C GLU A 42 -13.95 11.53 6.79
N LYS A 43 -14.14 12.54 7.65
CA LYS A 43 -15.46 12.81 8.24
C LYS A 43 -16.46 13.23 7.16
N GLY A 44 -17.69 12.75 7.28
CA GLY A 44 -18.76 13.03 6.31
C GLY A 44 -18.82 12.03 5.16
N PHE A 45 -17.93 11.03 5.11
CA PHE A 45 -17.96 9.96 4.12
C PHE A 45 -18.50 8.66 4.70
N ASN A 46 -19.09 7.85 3.83
CA ASN A 46 -19.53 6.50 4.11
C ASN A 46 -18.86 5.51 3.13
N ILE A 47 -18.78 4.25 3.53
CA ILE A 47 -18.26 3.16 2.70
C ILE A 47 -19.26 2.00 2.63
N SER A 48 -19.45 1.48 1.43
CA SER A 48 -20.33 0.34 1.14
C SER A 48 -19.71 -0.60 0.12
N ILE A 49 -20.19 -1.84 0.08
CA ILE A 49 -19.90 -2.75 -1.04
C ILE A 49 -20.76 -2.29 -2.24
N ASP A 50 -20.15 -2.05 -3.40
CA ASP A 50 -20.90 -1.85 -4.65
C ASP A 50 -21.18 -3.19 -5.33
N THR A 51 -20.15 -4.04 -5.43
CA THR A 51 -20.22 -5.40 -5.99
C THR A 51 -19.24 -6.33 -5.31
N GLU A 52 -19.50 -7.63 -5.36
CA GLU A 52 -18.70 -8.68 -4.71
C GLU A 52 -18.50 -9.92 -5.59
N GLY A 53 -17.65 -10.84 -5.15
CA GLY A 53 -17.37 -12.10 -5.83
C GLY A 53 -16.14 -12.08 -6.73
N TYR A 54 -15.18 -11.20 -6.42
CA TYR A 54 -13.93 -11.08 -7.17
C TYR A 54 -12.84 -12.04 -6.67
N HIS A 55 -11.83 -12.28 -7.50
CA HIS A 55 -10.61 -12.98 -7.12
C HIS A 55 -9.38 -12.12 -7.41
N PHE A 56 -8.77 -11.56 -6.34
CA PHE A 56 -7.64 -10.62 -6.43
C PHE A 56 -7.90 -9.44 -7.39
N PRO A 57 -8.91 -8.59 -7.13
CA PRO A 57 -9.19 -7.46 -8.00
C PRO A 57 -8.02 -6.46 -7.97
N SER A 58 -7.43 -6.15 -9.12
CA SER A 58 -6.17 -5.40 -9.23
C SER A 58 -6.29 -4.01 -9.87
N ALA A 59 -7.34 -3.74 -10.64
CA ALA A 59 -7.56 -2.42 -11.26
C ALA A 59 -9.04 -2.20 -11.61
N ILE A 60 -9.45 -0.94 -11.68
CA ILE A 60 -10.82 -0.51 -12.02
C ILE A 60 -10.73 0.53 -13.15
N ALA A 61 -11.61 0.45 -14.14
CA ALA A 61 -11.78 1.51 -15.15
C ALA A 61 -13.26 1.77 -15.43
N PHE A 62 -13.71 3.00 -15.19
CA PHE A 62 -15.07 3.43 -15.50
C PHE A 62 -15.24 3.72 -16.99
N VAL A 63 -16.40 3.33 -17.52
CA VAL A 63 -16.89 3.83 -18.81
C VAL A 63 -17.20 5.32 -18.63
N PRO A 64 -16.57 6.26 -19.35
CA PRO A 64 -16.72 7.70 -19.09
C PRO A 64 -18.15 8.22 -19.27
N SER A 65 -18.94 7.58 -20.12
CA SER A 65 -20.34 7.92 -20.37
C SER A 65 -21.12 6.63 -20.59
N PRO A 66 -21.46 5.91 -19.50
CA PRO A 66 -22.16 4.64 -19.61
C PRO A 66 -23.51 4.86 -20.29
N GLY A 67 -23.96 3.86 -21.05
CA GLY A 67 -25.31 3.89 -21.61
C GLY A 67 -26.38 3.95 -20.51
N LYS A 68 -27.63 4.27 -20.85
CA LYS A 68 -28.71 4.45 -19.86
C LYS A 68 -29.42 3.15 -19.48
N GLY A 69 -29.21 2.09 -20.26
CA GLY A 69 -29.83 0.79 -20.05
C GLY A 69 -29.28 0.08 -18.81
N PRO A 70 -30.09 -0.76 -18.14
CA PRO A 70 -29.65 -1.45 -16.92
C PRO A 70 -28.48 -2.44 -17.16
N LYS A 71 -28.34 -2.93 -18.40
CA LYS A 71 -27.29 -3.86 -18.80
C LYS A 71 -26.12 -3.18 -19.53
N ASP A 72 -26.13 -1.86 -19.64
CA ASP A 72 -25.02 -1.16 -20.27
C ASP A 72 -23.81 -1.20 -19.32
N PRO A 73 -22.59 -1.44 -19.83
CA PRO A 73 -21.37 -1.40 -19.03
C PRO A 73 -21.18 -0.08 -18.27
N LEU A 74 -20.87 -0.20 -16.98
CA LEU A 74 -20.59 0.91 -16.08
C LEU A 74 -19.09 1.01 -15.80
N TYR A 75 -18.45 -0.10 -15.42
CA TYR A 75 -17.00 -0.17 -15.22
C TYR A 75 -16.47 -1.59 -15.43
N PHE A 76 -15.16 -1.68 -15.61
CA PHE A 76 -14.41 -2.92 -15.70
C PHE A 76 -13.56 -3.13 -14.44
N VAL A 77 -13.34 -4.39 -14.09
CA VAL A 77 -12.44 -4.80 -13.00
C VAL A 77 -11.49 -5.86 -13.52
N LEU A 78 -10.19 -5.67 -13.31
CA LEU A 78 -9.22 -6.74 -13.54
C LEU A 78 -9.12 -7.64 -12.33
N GLU A 79 -9.06 -8.94 -12.54
CA GLU A 79 -8.64 -9.92 -11.56
C GLU A 79 -7.21 -10.35 -11.90
N LEU A 80 -6.30 -10.27 -10.93
CA LEU A 80 -4.86 -10.43 -11.13
C LEU A 80 -4.49 -11.70 -11.92
N ARG A 81 -5.28 -12.76 -11.79
CA ARG A 81 -5.08 -14.08 -12.43
C ARG A 81 -5.73 -14.24 -13.81
N GLY A 82 -6.01 -13.14 -14.51
CA GLY A 82 -6.28 -13.17 -15.95
C GLY A 82 -7.73 -13.09 -16.36
N LYS A 83 -8.61 -12.58 -15.49
CA LYS A 83 -10.01 -12.29 -15.85
C LYS A 83 -10.26 -10.79 -15.90
N ILE A 84 -11.01 -10.38 -16.91
CA ILE A 84 -11.58 -9.05 -17.03
C ILE A 84 -13.07 -9.17 -16.75
N LYS A 85 -13.53 -8.52 -15.69
CA LYS A 85 -14.95 -8.43 -15.34
C LYS A 85 -15.51 -7.12 -15.87
N VAL A 86 -16.78 -7.14 -16.25
CA VAL A 86 -17.55 -5.95 -16.59
C VAL A 86 -18.79 -5.90 -15.71
N VAL A 87 -19.02 -4.75 -15.09
CA VAL A 87 -20.16 -4.47 -14.22
C VAL A 87 -21.10 -3.53 -14.95
N THR A 88 -22.39 -3.82 -14.94
CA THR A 88 -23.42 -3.03 -15.60
C THR A 88 -24.09 -2.03 -14.66
N ASN A 89 -24.88 -1.11 -15.21
CA ASN A 89 -25.64 -0.13 -14.41
C ASN A 89 -26.53 -0.73 -13.33
N ASN A 90 -27.09 -1.92 -13.51
CA ASN A 90 -27.85 -2.63 -12.48
C ASN A 90 -26.97 -3.53 -11.58
N ARG A 91 -25.64 -3.34 -11.63
CA ARG A 91 -24.62 -4.06 -10.84
C ARG A 91 -24.57 -5.56 -11.11
N SER A 92 -25.02 -6.00 -12.29
CA SER A 92 -24.77 -7.36 -12.76
C SER A 92 -23.32 -7.48 -13.23
N ILE A 93 -22.67 -8.60 -12.89
CA ILE A 93 -21.26 -8.85 -13.23
C ILE A 93 -21.19 -9.90 -14.33
N TYR A 94 -20.41 -9.62 -15.37
CA TYR A 94 -20.12 -10.56 -16.46
C TYR A 94 -18.60 -10.74 -16.58
N THR A 95 -18.17 -11.87 -17.14
CA THR A 95 -16.79 -12.05 -17.59
C THR A 95 -16.67 -11.50 -19.01
N PHE A 96 -15.95 -10.39 -19.16
CA PHE A 96 -15.69 -9.75 -20.45
C PHE A 96 -14.67 -10.55 -21.28
N ALA A 97 -13.57 -10.95 -20.66
CA ALA A 97 -12.53 -11.80 -21.23
C ALA A 97 -11.82 -12.61 -20.14
N GLU A 98 -11.33 -13.79 -20.49
CA GLU A 98 -10.49 -14.65 -19.64
C GLU A 98 -9.59 -15.54 -20.52
N ASP A 99 -8.64 -16.26 -19.91
CA ASP A 99 -7.80 -17.28 -20.56
C ASP A 99 -6.98 -16.80 -21.78
N PHE A 100 -6.54 -15.54 -21.77
CA PHE A 100 -5.79 -14.93 -22.88
C PHE A 100 -4.28 -14.77 -22.64
N PHE A 101 -3.79 -15.12 -21.44
CA PHE A 101 -2.38 -15.31 -21.13
C PHE A 101 -2.22 -16.37 -20.03
N THR A 102 -1.00 -16.87 -19.87
CA THR A 102 -0.66 -17.85 -18.83
C THR A 102 0.33 -17.24 -17.85
N PHE A 103 0.02 -17.35 -16.56
CA PHE A 103 0.94 -17.05 -15.48
C PHE A 103 0.60 -17.92 -14.27
N THR A 104 1.60 -18.65 -13.76
CA THR A 104 1.47 -19.41 -12.52
C THR A 104 2.55 -18.93 -11.54
N PRO A 105 2.17 -18.25 -10.45
CA PRO A 105 3.15 -17.83 -9.46
C PRO A 105 3.68 -19.03 -8.68
N LYS A 106 4.91 -18.93 -8.15
CA LYS A 106 5.48 -19.97 -7.27
C LYS A 106 4.78 -20.01 -5.90
N GLN A 107 4.30 -18.86 -5.45
CA GLN A 107 3.54 -18.68 -4.20
C GLN A 107 2.43 -17.68 -4.48
N GLU A 108 1.23 -17.94 -3.95
CA GLU A 108 0.10 -17.03 -4.11
C GLU A 108 0.17 -15.87 -3.09
N LEU A 109 -0.59 -14.80 -3.35
CA LEU A 109 -0.79 -13.71 -2.39
C LEU A 109 -1.20 -14.27 -1.02
N PRO A 110 -0.73 -13.65 0.08
CA PRO A 110 -0.03 -12.37 0.17
C PRO A 110 1.49 -12.42 -0.05
N SER A 111 2.06 -13.54 -0.53
CA SER A 111 3.50 -13.58 -0.84
C SER A 111 3.87 -12.63 -1.97
N PHE A 112 4.99 -11.92 -1.86
CA PHE A 112 5.55 -11.07 -2.92
C PHE A 112 5.66 -11.78 -4.27
N GLY A 113 5.91 -13.10 -4.27
CA GLY A 113 5.99 -13.89 -5.50
C GLY A 113 4.66 -14.02 -6.25
N GLY A 114 3.56 -13.56 -5.65
CA GLY A 114 2.20 -13.58 -6.20
C GLY A 114 1.76 -12.25 -6.81
N GLU A 115 2.59 -11.21 -6.88
CA GLU A 115 2.13 -9.88 -7.32
C GLU A 115 1.98 -9.71 -8.84
N ASN A 116 2.48 -10.65 -9.64
CA ASN A 116 2.45 -10.54 -11.10
C ASN A 116 1.11 -11.02 -11.68
N GLY A 117 0.72 -10.45 -12.82
CA GLY A 117 -0.53 -10.79 -13.52
C GLY A 117 -1.08 -9.58 -14.27
N LEU A 118 -2.40 -9.44 -14.27
CA LEU A 118 -3.08 -8.25 -14.82
C LEU A 118 -2.82 -7.01 -13.95
N ALA A 119 -2.23 -5.97 -14.53
CA ALA A 119 -1.73 -4.80 -13.80
C ALA A 119 -2.55 -3.52 -14.05
N GLY A 120 -2.93 -3.23 -15.30
CA GLY A 120 -3.60 -1.98 -15.67
C GLY A 120 -4.66 -2.18 -16.74
N ILE A 121 -5.71 -1.36 -16.69
CA ILE A 121 -6.80 -1.31 -17.67
C ILE A 121 -7.06 0.14 -18.07
N CYS A 122 -7.24 0.38 -19.36
CA CYS A 122 -7.65 1.68 -19.87
C CYS A 122 -8.56 1.54 -21.08
N LEU A 123 -9.43 2.53 -21.26
CA LEU A 123 -10.51 2.48 -22.24
C LEU A 123 -10.32 3.56 -23.31
N ASP A 124 -10.67 3.23 -24.54
CA ASP A 124 -10.92 4.20 -25.60
C ASP A 124 -12.37 4.07 -26.09
N PRO A 125 -13.28 4.91 -25.56
CA PRO A 125 -14.69 4.86 -25.94
C PRO A 125 -14.92 5.12 -27.43
N ALA A 126 -14.11 5.97 -28.08
CA ALA A 126 -14.37 6.36 -29.46
C ALA A 126 -14.33 5.16 -30.43
N ASN A 127 -13.43 4.21 -30.19
CA ASN A 127 -13.29 3.00 -31.00
C ASN A 127 -13.79 1.73 -30.31
N GLY A 128 -14.24 1.83 -29.05
CA GLY A 128 -14.68 0.67 -28.27
C GLY A 128 -13.52 -0.24 -27.86
N TYR A 129 -12.32 0.31 -27.65
CA TYR A 129 -11.15 -0.49 -27.28
C TYR A 129 -10.97 -0.59 -25.76
N VAL A 130 -10.73 -1.81 -25.30
CA VAL A 130 -10.32 -2.10 -23.92
C VAL A 130 -8.87 -2.57 -23.96
N PHE A 131 -7.96 -1.78 -23.40
CA PHE A 131 -6.55 -2.14 -23.28
C PHE A 131 -6.27 -2.69 -21.89
N VAL A 132 -5.44 -3.73 -21.83
CA VAL A 132 -4.90 -4.27 -20.59
C VAL A 132 -3.39 -4.41 -20.66
N THR A 133 -2.73 -4.16 -19.53
CA THR A 133 -1.31 -4.42 -19.32
C THR A 133 -1.14 -5.57 -18.35
N PHE A 134 -0.14 -6.42 -18.59
CA PHE A 134 0.07 -7.60 -17.76
C PHE A 134 1.48 -8.15 -17.86
N ALA A 135 1.88 -8.87 -16.82
CA ALA A 135 3.04 -9.75 -16.84
C ALA A 135 2.60 -11.20 -17.11
N TYR A 136 3.31 -11.91 -17.98
CA TYR A 136 3.04 -13.30 -18.37
C TYR A 136 4.32 -14.14 -18.45
N GLN A 137 4.19 -15.46 -18.41
CA GLN A 137 5.30 -16.38 -18.68
C GLN A 137 5.27 -16.81 -20.15
N ASP A 138 6.38 -16.63 -20.86
CA ASP A 138 6.54 -17.16 -22.21
C ASP A 138 6.77 -18.69 -22.22
N GLU A 139 6.88 -19.28 -23.42
CA GLU A 139 7.09 -20.72 -23.61
C GLU A 139 8.40 -21.24 -22.97
N HIS A 140 9.32 -20.34 -22.63
CA HIS A 140 10.59 -20.64 -21.97
C HIS A 140 10.56 -20.31 -20.46
N ASN A 141 9.37 -20.02 -19.89
CA ASN A 141 9.16 -19.58 -18.51
C ASN A 141 9.87 -18.26 -18.16
N VAL A 142 10.19 -17.42 -19.16
CA VAL A 142 10.67 -16.06 -18.91
C VAL A 142 9.47 -15.19 -18.61
N LEU A 143 9.50 -14.50 -17.47
CA LEU A 143 8.50 -13.51 -17.12
C LEU A 143 8.69 -12.28 -18.02
N ARG A 144 7.62 -11.80 -18.66
CA ARG A 144 7.65 -10.68 -19.59
C ARG A 144 6.44 -9.78 -19.40
N ASN A 145 6.61 -8.52 -19.77
CA ASN A 145 5.52 -7.56 -19.84
C ASN A 145 4.80 -7.66 -21.19
N ASN A 146 3.52 -7.31 -21.23
CA ASN A 146 2.78 -7.20 -22.49
C ASN A 146 1.57 -6.27 -22.37
N ILE A 147 1.02 -5.91 -23.53
CA ILE A 147 -0.21 -5.16 -23.69
C ILE A 147 -1.12 -5.96 -24.62
N ALA A 148 -2.42 -6.00 -24.32
CA ALA A 148 -3.43 -6.49 -25.25
C ALA A 148 -4.57 -5.48 -25.39
N ARG A 149 -5.14 -5.43 -26.60
CA ARG A 149 -6.37 -4.71 -26.91
C ARG A 149 -7.48 -5.70 -27.19
N PHE A 150 -8.65 -5.46 -26.62
CA PHE A 150 -9.90 -6.12 -26.98
C PHE A 150 -10.81 -5.13 -27.68
N ASP A 151 -11.43 -5.59 -28.76
CA ASP A 151 -12.44 -4.83 -29.48
C ASP A 151 -13.82 -4.98 -28.80
N SER A 152 -14.61 -3.92 -28.81
CA SER A 152 -15.93 -3.82 -28.17
C SER A 152 -16.81 -2.83 -28.92
N GLU A 153 -18.05 -2.61 -28.47
CA GLU A 153 -18.93 -1.62 -29.07
C GLU A 153 -18.42 -0.18 -28.78
N PRO A 154 -18.25 0.67 -29.81
CA PRO A 154 -17.92 2.08 -29.63
C PRO A 154 -18.91 2.82 -28.73
N GLY A 155 -18.40 3.66 -27.83
CA GLY A 155 -19.14 4.48 -26.89
C GLY A 155 -19.59 3.72 -25.64
N THR A 156 -20.35 2.63 -25.80
CA THR A 156 -20.99 1.94 -24.67
C THR A 156 -20.25 0.72 -24.16
N PHE A 157 -19.35 0.14 -24.97
CA PHE A 157 -18.71 -1.16 -24.73
C PHE A 157 -19.72 -2.33 -24.68
N SER A 158 -19.20 -3.54 -24.82
CA SER A 158 -19.94 -4.81 -24.84
C SER A 158 -19.71 -5.61 -23.55
N LEU A 159 -20.63 -6.52 -23.23
CA LEU A 159 -20.51 -7.42 -22.07
C LEU A 159 -19.47 -8.54 -22.26
N LYS A 160 -19.08 -8.81 -23.51
CA LYS A 160 -18.07 -9.79 -23.90
C LYS A 160 -17.14 -9.17 -24.92
N ALA A 161 -15.85 -9.49 -24.84
CA ALA A 161 -14.86 -9.05 -25.80
C ALA A 161 -15.13 -9.60 -27.21
N GLY A 162 -14.82 -8.78 -28.22
CA GLY A 162 -14.70 -9.17 -29.61
C GLY A 162 -13.33 -9.81 -29.89
N SER A 163 -12.65 -9.34 -30.94
CA SER A 163 -11.27 -9.74 -31.24
C SER A 163 -10.28 -9.22 -30.20
N MET A 164 -9.18 -9.96 -30.04
CA MET A 164 -8.04 -9.57 -29.22
C MET A 164 -6.82 -9.39 -30.14
N THR A 165 -6.06 -8.31 -29.90
CA THR A 165 -4.75 -8.07 -30.51
C THR A 165 -3.72 -7.86 -29.41
N ALA A 166 -2.66 -8.68 -29.38
CA ALA A 166 -1.55 -8.53 -28.45
C ALA A 166 -0.39 -7.74 -29.09
N PHE A 167 0.26 -6.88 -28.32
CA PHE A 167 1.41 -6.07 -28.77
C PHE A 167 2.75 -6.69 -28.35
N THR A 168 2.82 -8.02 -28.40
CA THR A 168 3.91 -8.84 -27.86
C THR A 168 5.28 -8.48 -28.43
N ASP A 169 5.36 -8.12 -29.71
CA ASP A 169 6.64 -7.80 -30.37
C ASP A 169 7.41 -6.67 -29.68
N ILE A 170 6.70 -5.71 -29.06
CA ILE A 170 7.28 -4.55 -28.34
C ILE A 170 8.14 -5.00 -27.15
N PHE A 171 7.73 -6.08 -26.47
CA PHE A 171 8.33 -6.54 -25.22
C PHE A 171 9.11 -7.86 -25.38
N SER A 172 9.05 -8.47 -26.57
CA SER A 172 9.54 -9.82 -26.84
C SER A 172 11.04 -10.06 -26.54
N SER A 173 11.86 -9.01 -26.56
CA SER A 173 13.30 -9.09 -26.24
C SER A 173 13.62 -8.96 -24.75
N GLU A 174 12.71 -8.40 -23.95
CA GLU A 174 12.99 -8.02 -22.56
C GLU A 174 12.36 -9.00 -21.58
N GLY A 175 13.17 -9.51 -20.64
CA GLY A 175 12.68 -10.19 -19.46
C GLY A 175 12.33 -9.19 -18.36
N SER A 176 11.35 -9.54 -17.54
CA SER A 176 11.01 -8.86 -16.28
C SER A 176 11.27 -9.82 -15.12
N SER A 177 11.17 -9.31 -13.90
CA SER A 177 11.28 -10.07 -12.67
C SER A 177 10.01 -9.99 -11.85
N HIS A 178 10.02 -10.63 -10.68
CA HIS A 178 8.86 -10.71 -9.80
C HIS A 178 8.36 -9.34 -9.32
N SER A 179 9.18 -8.28 -9.40
CA SER A 179 8.80 -6.90 -9.12
C SER A 179 9.22 -5.97 -10.27
N HIS A 180 8.75 -4.72 -10.21
CA HIS A 180 9.01 -3.65 -11.19
C HIS A 180 8.60 -4.01 -12.62
N GLN A 181 7.42 -4.61 -12.74
CA GLN A 181 6.82 -5.01 -14.01
C GLN A 181 6.03 -3.86 -14.67
N ILE A 182 5.21 -4.16 -15.66
CA ILE A 182 4.37 -3.18 -16.36
C ILE A 182 3.23 -2.63 -15.50
N GLY A 183 3.07 -1.32 -15.45
CA GLY A 183 2.07 -0.65 -14.61
C GLY A 183 0.81 -0.26 -15.37
N PRO A 184 0.17 0.86 -14.99
CA PRO A 184 -1.07 1.35 -15.60
C PRO A 184 -0.88 1.83 -17.05
N CYS A 185 -2.01 1.95 -17.75
CA CYS A 185 -2.11 2.59 -19.05
C CYS A 185 -3.17 3.70 -19.05
N GLN A 186 -3.07 4.63 -19.99
CA GLN A 186 -4.13 5.61 -20.25
C GLN A 186 -4.15 5.99 -21.73
N VAL A 187 -5.35 6.11 -22.31
CA VAL A 187 -5.54 6.68 -23.64
C VAL A 187 -5.74 8.19 -23.52
N SER A 188 -5.00 8.96 -24.32
CA SER A 188 -5.13 10.41 -24.40
C SER A 188 -4.68 10.89 -25.78
N ASP A 189 -5.44 11.80 -26.39
CA ASP A 189 -5.17 12.38 -27.71
C ASP A 189 -4.89 11.33 -28.81
N GLY A 190 -5.69 10.25 -28.81
CA GLY A 190 -5.57 9.16 -29.80
C GLY A 190 -4.30 8.31 -29.67
N ALA A 191 -3.58 8.41 -28.55
CA ALA A 191 -2.41 7.60 -28.24
C ALA A 191 -2.61 6.82 -26.94
N LEU A 192 -2.01 5.63 -26.87
CA LEU A 192 -1.91 4.81 -25.68
C LEU A 192 -0.60 5.12 -24.96
N TYR A 193 -0.67 5.48 -23.69
CA TYR A 193 0.46 5.67 -22.79
C TYR A 193 0.53 4.53 -21.79
N VAL A 194 1.74 4.05 -21.51
CA VAL A 194 1.96 2.88 -20.64
C VAL A 194 3.17 3.11 -19.75
N ALA A 195 3.00 2.89 -18.45
CA ALA A 195 4.08 2.94 -17.47
C ALA A 195 4.75 1.55 -17.36
N VAL A 196 6.08 1.49 -17.38
CA VAL A 196 6.85 0.24 -17.32
C VAL A 196 7.99 0.37 -16.32
N GLY A 197 8.04 -0.52 -15.32
CA GLY A 197 9.15 -0.60 -14.36
C GLY A 197 10.46 -1.06 -14.99
N ASP A 198 11.55 -0.93 -14.24
CA ASP A 198 12.92 -1.25 -14.67
C ASP A 198 13.22 -2.76 -14.78
N GLY A 199 12.25 -3.59 -14.39
CA GLY A 199 12.30 -5.05 -14.52
C GLY A 199 13.10 -5.77 -13.43
N PHE A 200 13.58 -5.07 -12.40
CA PHE A 200 14.26 -5.58 -11.19
C PHE A 200 15.15 -6.82 -11.37
N ASP A 201 16.47 -6.67 -11.44
CA ASP A 201 17.38 -7.81 -11.48
C ASP A 201 17.61 -8.42 -10.09
N ALA A 202 16.91 -9.52 -9.80
CA ALA A 202 17.03 -10.27 -8.56
C ALA A 202 18.40 -10.96 -8.38
N VAL A 203 19.18 -11.16 -9.46
CA VAL A 203 20.48 -11.83 -9.44
C VAL A 203 21.61 -10.84 -9.12
N SER A 204 21.43 -9.56 -9.44
CA SER A 204 22.36 -8.47 -9.04
C SER A 204 21.60 -7.21 -8.63
N PRO A 205 20.89 -7.24 -7.48
CA PRO A 205 20.10 -6.11 -7.03
C PRO A 205 20.98 -4.86 -6.89
N GLY A 206 20.57 -3.76 -7.54
CA GLY A 206 21.12 -2.42 -7.29
C GLY A 206 22.34 -1.98 -8.09
N TRP A 207 22.87 -2.75 -9.07
CA TRP A 207 24.04 -2.30 -9.84
C TRP A 207 23.83 -2.12 -11.36
N HIS A 208 22.76 -2.65 -11.97
CA HIS A 208 22.57 -2.58 -13.44
C HIS A 208 21.17 -2.17 -13.95
N ASP A 209 20.11 -2.22 -13.14
CA ASP A 209 18.73 -1.98 -13.62
C ASP A 209 18.48 -0.57 -14.12
N TYR A 210 19.03 0.42 -13.39
CA TYR A 210 18.92 1.82 -13.79
C TYR A 210 19.51 2.10 -15.17
N LYS A 211 20.47 1.29 -15.66
CA LYS A 211 21.01 1.44 -17.02
C LYS A 211 19.95 1.19 -18.07
N ARG A 212 19.03 0.26 -17.83
CA ARG A 212 17.86 0.06 -18.71
C ARG A 212 16.95 1.26 -18.61
N SER A 213 16.65 1.75 -17.41
CA SER A 213 15.83 2.96 -17.19
C SER A 213 16.37 4.20 -17.89
N GLN A 214 17.69 4.39 -17.91
CA GLN A 214 18.38 5.51 -18.57
C GLN A 214 18.58 5.28 -20.08
N GLY A 215 18.76 4.02 -20.51
CA GLY A 215 19.01 3.66 -21.90
C GLY A 215 17.78 3.76 -22.80
N LEU A 216 18.01 3.98 -24.10
CA LEU A 216 16.97 4.09 -25.11
C LEU A 216 16.68 2.77 -25.84
N ASP A 217 17.47 1.74 -25.59
CA ASP A 217 17.38 0.44 -26.29
C ASP A 217 16.62 -0.62 -25.47
N SER A 218 15.95 -0.21 -24.38
CA SER A 218 15.06 -1.06 -23.58
C SER A 218 13.75 -0.33 -23.28
N VAL A 219 12.65 -1.10 -23.22
CA VAL A 219 11.32 -0.60 -22.83
C VAL A 219 11.14 -0.50 -21.31
N LEU A 220 12.10 -0.99 -20.53
CA LEU A 220 12.05 -1.02 -19.07
C LEU A 220 12.44 0.34 -18.45
N GLY A 221 11.75 0.75 -17.39
CA GLY A 221 11.97 2.00 -16.67
C GLY A 221 11.56 3.23 -17.49
N LYS A 222 10.40 3.15 -18.16
CA LYS A 222 9.91 4.11 -19.16
C LYS A 222 8.45 4.48 -18.94
N ILE A 223 8.09 5.63 -19.49
CA ILE A 223 6.74 5.82 -20.03
C ILE A 223 6.82 5.60 -21.55
N LEU A 224 6.01 4.69 -22.06
CA LEU A 224 5.86 4.41 -23.48
C LEU A 224 4.64 5.15 -24.05
N ARG A 225 4.68 5.47 -25.34
CA ARG A 225 3.59 6.06 -26.11
C ARG A 225 3.50 5.39 -27.47
N MET A 226 2.31 4.93 -27.83
CA MET A 226 2.03 4.23 -29.09
C MET A 226 0.68 4.65 -29.68
N SER A 227 0.45 4.31 -30.94
CA SER A 227 -0.89 4.34 -31.53
C SER A 227 -1.82 3.33 -30.86
N LEU A 228 -3.13 3.47 -31.06
CA LEU A 228 -4.13 2.52 -30.56
C LEU A 228 -4.05 1.12 -31.20
N ASP A 229 -3.28 0.99 -32.30
CA ASP A 229 -2.95 -0.28 -32.95
C ASP A 229 -1.56 -0.81 -32.56
N GLY A 230 -0.93 -0.25 -31.52
CA GLY A 230 0.36 -0.72 -31.00
C GLY A 230 1.59 -0.34 -31.84
N LYS A 231 1.44 0.49 -32.88
CA LYS A 231 2.57 0.99 -33.69
C LYS A 231 3.28 2.19 -33.04
N PRO A 232 4.58 2.38 -33.28
CA PRO A 232 5.29 3.57 -32.82
C PRO A 232 4.77 4.82 -33.51
N LEU A 233 4.87 5.96 -32.84
CA LEU A 233 4.45 7.25 -33.39
C LEU A 233 5.69 8.07 -33.79
N LYS A 234 5.72 8.59 -35.02
CA LYS A 234 6.80 9.49 -35.51
C LYS A 234 7.03 10.72 -34.65
N SER A 235 6.00 11.12 -33.90
CA SER A 235 6.06 12.24 -32.98
C SER A 235 6.70 11.88 -31.62
N ASN A 236 7.10 10.64 -31.38
CA ASN A 236 7.83 10.26 -30.18
C ASN A 236 9.25 10.87 -30.17
N PRO A 237 9.76 11.28 -29.00
CA PRO A 237 11.00 12.05 -28.89
C PRO A 237 12.26 11.31 -29.40
N PHE A 238 12.26 9.98 -29.38
CA PHE A 238 13.43 9.17 -29.76
C PHE A 238 13.17 8.25 -30.97
N TYR A 239 12.11 8.54 -31.72
CA TYR A 239 11.73 7.78 -32.91
C TYR A 239 12.83 7.85 -33.98
N VAL A 240 13.14 6.71 -34.58
CA VAL A 240 14.11 6.60 -35.70
C VAL A 240 13.51 5.94 -36.94
N ASP A 241 12.55 5.03 -36.79
CA ASP A 241 11.87 4.30 -37.88
C ASP A 241 10.61 3.57 -37.38
N ASP A 242 9.92 2.84 -38.25
CA ASP A 242 8.70 2.09 -37.93
C ASP A 242 8.97 0.66 -37.39
N ASP A 243 10.21 0.34 -37.00
CA ASP A 243 10.54 -0.97 -36.45
C ASP A 243 9.89 -1.16 -35.06
N VAL A 244 8.92 -2.06 -35.00
CA VAL A 244 8.12 -2.34 -33.80
C VAL A 244 8.91 -3.01 -32.67
N LYS A 245 10.13 -3.50 -32.95
CA LYS A 245 10.99 -4.15 -31.95
C LYS A 245 12.01 -3.19 -31.33
N LYS A 246 12.12 -1.95 -31.82
CA LYS A 246 13.05 -0.95 -31.26
C LYS A 246 12.37 -0.15 -30.17
N ALA A 247 12.78 -0.37 -28.93
CA ALA A 247 12.25 0.33 -27.75
C ALA A 247 12.16 1.85 -27.91
N ARG A 248 13.23 2.50 -28.39
CA ARG A 248 13.30 3.97 -28.61
C ARG A 248 12.15 4.55 -29.42
N ASN A 249 11.56 3.78 -30.34
CA ASN A 249 10.45 4.23 -31.17
C ASN A 249 9.16 4.45 -30.35
N TYR A 250 9.08 3.90 -29.14
CA TYR A 250 7.95 4.01 -28.23
C TYR A 250 8.20 4.92 -27.03
N ILE A 251 9.46 5.26 -26.71
CA ILE A 251 9.77 6.00 -25.48
C ILE A 251 9.19 7.41 -25.52
N TRP A 252 8.33 7.72 -24.54
CA TRP A 252 7.89 9.08 -24.23
C TRP A 252 8.82 9.75 -23.21
N ALA A 253 9.23 9.02 -22.18
CA ALA A 253 10.11 9.49 -21.11
C ALA A 253 10.93 8.35 -20.48
N VAL A 254 12.04 8.69 -19.84
CA VAL A 254 13.03 7.74 -19.27
C VAL A 254 13.31 8.01 -17.79
N GLY A 255 13.99 7.08 -17.11
CA GLY A 255 14.48 7.29 -15.75
C GLY A 255 13.46 6.98 -14.64
N PHE A 256 12.66 5.94 -14.83
CA PHE A 256 11.72 5.43 -13.82
C PHE A 256 12.19 4.12 -13.20
N ARG A 257 11.76 3.85 -11.96
CA ARG A 257 12.04 2.59 -11.25
C ARG A 257 10.86 1.63 -11.34
N ASN A 258 9.72 2.00 -10.78
CA ASN A 258 8.51 1.21 -10.73
C ASN A 258 7.26 2.14 -10.76
N PRO A 259 7.00 2.78 -11.91
CA PRO A 259 5.89 3.71 -12.07
C PRO A 259 4.56 2.94 -12.10
N PHE A 260 3.78 3.05 -11.03
CA PHE A 260 2.57 2.25 -10.79
C PHE A 260 1.30 3.10 -10.66
N GLY A 261 1.42 4.42 -10.73
CA GLY A 261 0.32 5.35 -10.93
C GLY A 261 0.55 6.19 -12.19
N LEU A 262 -0.50 6.40 -12.99
CA LEU A 262 -0.46 7.22 -14.19
C LEU A 262 -1.81 7.91 -14.35
N LYS A 263 -1.80 9.24 -14.45
CA LYS A 263 -3.00 10.02 -14.78
C LYS A 263 -2.66 11.16 -15.72
N ILE A 264 -3.38 11.28 -16.83
CA ILE A 264 -3.32 12.44 -17.73
C ILE A 264 -4.58 13.28 -17.55
N VAL A 265 -4.41 14.57 -17.23
CA VAL A 265 -5.48 15.55 -17.03
C VAL A 265 -5.14 16.82 -17.80
N GLY A 266 -6.02 17.26 -18.70
CA GLY A 266 -5.82 18.51 -19.45
C GLY A 266 -4.51 18.57 -20.24
N GLY A 267 -3.97 17.43 -20.69
CA GLY A 267 -2.68 17.32 -21.39
C GLY A 267 -1.45 17.24 -20.47
N HIS A 268 -1.62 17.37 -19.16
CA HIS A 268 -0.56 17.17 -18.16
C HIS A 268 -0.56 15.71 -17.69
N MET A 269 0.60 15.06 -17.72
CA MET A 269 0.77 13.68 -17.28
C MET A 269 1.39 13.65 -15.89
N PHE A 270 0.80 12.89 -14.98
CA PHE A 270 1.27 12.68 -13.63
C PHE A 270 1.58 11.21 -13.43
N VAL A 271 2.71 10.93 -12.82
CA VAL A 271 3.17 9.56 -12.55
C VAL A 271 3.54 9.42 -11.09
N ALA A 272 3.07 8.35 -10.48
CA ALA A 272 3.48 7.90 -9.16
C ALA A 272 4.45 6.72 -9.32
N ASP A 273 5.62 6.83 -8.71
CA ASP A 273 6.74 5.90 -8.90
C ASP A 273 7.27 5.45 -7.55
N ASN A 274 7.46 4.13 -7.41
CA ASN A 274 7.94 3.53 -6.17
C ASN A 274 9.46 3.52 -6.12
N GLY A 275 10.04 4.08 -5.07
CA GLY A 275 11.49 4.10 -4.88
C GLY A 275 12.01 3.00 -3.95
N PRO A 276 13.31 2.99 -3.66
CA PRO A 276 13.91 2.07 -2.69
C PRO A 276 13.46 2.31 -1.25
N SER A 277 13.51 3.56 -0.78
CA SER A 277 13.08 3.94 0.57
C SER A 277 12.17 5.17 0.61
N VAL A 278 11.92 5.79 -0.54
CA VAL A 278 11.03 6.94 -0.72
C VAL A 278 10.18 6.74 -1.96
N ASP A 279 8.93 7.20 -1.97
CA ASP A 279 8.11 7.21 -3.19
C ASP A 279 7.95 8.62 -3.72
N ARG A 280 7.55 8.75 -4.99
CA ARG A 280 7.40 10.05 -5.63
C ARG A 280 6.14 10.19 -6.47
N ILE A 281 5.68 11.43 -6.60
CA ILE A 281 4.75 11.87 -7.64
C ILE A 281 5.38 13.02 -8.42
N LEU A 282 5.37 12.91 -9.73
CA LEU A 282 6.00 13.86 -10.65
C LEU A 282 5.12 14.14 -11.87
N GLU A 283 5.32 15.31 -12.47
CA GLU A 283 4.72 15.65 -13.76
C GLU A 283 5.67 15.22 -14.88
N VAL A 284 5.15 14.47 -15.85
CA VAL A 284 5.92 13.90 -16.95
C VAL A 284 5.75 14.70 -18.24
N HIS A 285 6.87 15.23 -18.73
CA HIS A 285 6.99 15.85 -20.03
C HIS A 285 7.65 14.94 -21.08
N LYS A 286 7.32 15.21 -22.34
CA LYS A 286 7.91 14.58 -23.53
C LYS A 286 9.44 14.66 -23.51
N GLY A 287 10.10 13.51 -23.63
CA GLY A 287 11.57 13.39 -23.68
C GLY A 287 12.25 13.61 -22.33
N GLY A 288 11.49 13.75 -21.24
CA GLY A 288 12.04 13.96 -19.90
C GLY A 288 12.82 12.75 -19.39
N ASN A 289 13.84 13.03 -18.58
CA ASN A 289 14.61 12.04 -17.82
C ASN A 289 14.40 12.28 -16.33
N TYR A 290 13.82 11.29 -15.64
CA TYR A 290 13.47 11.35 -14.22
C TYR A 290 14.52 10.69 -13.32
N LEU A 291 15.74 10.63 -13.82
CA LEU A 291 17.00 10.52 -13.07
C LEU A 291 17.21 9.24 -12.26
N TRP A 292 16.32 8.24 -12.31
CA TRP A 292 16.56 6.97 -11.60
C TRP A 292 17.92 6.37 -11.98
N ASP A 293 18.83 6.32 -11.00
CA ASP A 293 20.20 5.82 -11.12
C ASP A 293 20.56 4.75 -10.09
N GLY A 294 19.58 4.29 -9.30
CA GLY A 294 19.81 3.39 -8.17
C GLY A 294 19.74 4.06 -6.80
N THR A 295 19.67 5.39 -6.71
CA THR A 295 19.72 6.13 -5.44
C THR A 295 18.43 6.90 -5.12
N ASP A 296 18.09 7.03 -3.84
CA ASP A 296 16.95 7.87 -3.40
C ASP A 296 17.16 9.35 -3.75
N THR A 297 18.42 9.82 -3.77
CA THR A 297 18.73 11.23 -4.07
C THR A 297 18.38 11.60 -5.50
N SER A 298 18.79 10.77 -6.48
CA SER A 298 18.42 11.00 -7.88
C SER A 298 16.91 10.84 -8.08
N PHE A 299 16.32 9.85 -7.39
CA PHE A 299 14.91 9.55 -7.46
C PHE A 299 14.03 10.70 -6.94
N ALA A 300 14.38 11.31 -5.82
CA ALA A 300 13.65 12.44 -5.23
C ALA A 300 13.90 13.79 -5.94
N THR A 301 14.89 13.88 -6.83
CA THR A 301 15.21 15.13 -7.53
C THR A 301 14.09 15.53 -8.49
N ASN A 302 13.74 16.83 -8.52
CA ASN A 302 12.70 17.42 -9.37
C ASN A 302 11.30 16.77 -9.24
N THR A 303 11.05 16.14 -8.10
CA THR A 303 9.77 15.52 -7.78
C THR A 303 8.81 16.53 -7.15
N MET A 304 7.50 16.39 -7.38
CA MET A 304 6.49 17.29 -6.80
C MET A 304 6.09 16.89 -5.38
N VAL A 305 5.92 15.59 -5.14
CA VAL A 305 5.60 15.01 -3.83
C VAL A 305 6.56 13.86 -3.56
N VAL A 306 7.22 13.87 -2.41
CA VAL A 306 8.04 12.74 -1.95
C VAL A 306 7.41 12.18 -0.68
N PHE A 307 7.13 10.88 -0.67
CA PHE A 307 6.70 10.18 0.54
C PHE A 307 7.92 9.58 1.23
N VAL A 308 8.10 9.92 2.50
CA VAL A 308 9.22 9.45 3.33
C VAL A 308 8.67 8.99 4.69
N PRO A 309 8.80 7.70 5.06
CA PRO A 309 9.27 6.61 4.20
C PRO A 309 8.34 6.37 3.00
N GLY A 310 8.83 5.62 2.00
CA GLY A 310 7.98 5.09 0.93
C GLY A 310 6.88 4.20 1.50
N ALA A 311 5.69 4.25 0.89
CA ALA A 311 4.48 3.58 1.35
C ALA A 311 3.82 2.73 0.26
N GLY A 312 4.47 2.60 -0.90
CA GLY A 312 4.02 1.78 -2.01
C GLY A 312 2.97 2.48 -2.89
N VAL A 313 3.30 3.58 -3.55
CA VAL A 313 2.34 4.27 -4.43
C VAL A 313 1.82 3.36 -5.56
N THR A 314 0.50 3.25 -5.67
CA THR A 314 -0.19 2.50 -6.74
C THR A 314 -1.02 3.45 -7.62
N GLN A 315 -2.32 3.25 -7.74
CA GLN A 315 -3.20 4.01 -8.62
C GLN A 315 -3.24 5.50 -8.26
N LEU A 316 -3.30 6.35 -9.28
CA LEU A 316 -3.42 7.79 -9.18
C LEU A 316 -4.65 8.23 -9.98
N ASP A 317 -5.55 8.98 -9.36
CA ASP A 317 -6.69 9.57 -10.03
C ASP A 317 -6.86 11.04 -9.67
N TYR A 318 -7.65 11.77 -10.45
CA TYR A 318 -7.89 13.19 -10.26
C TYR A 318 -9.38 13.49 -10.32
N LEU A 319 -9.88 14.19 -9.30
CA LEU A 319 -11.25 14.66 -9.23
C LEU A 319 -11.34 16.08 -9.79
N PRO A 320 -12.04 16.33 -10.92
CA PRO A 320 -12.19 17.66 -11.47
C PRO A 320 -12.90 18.63 -10.52
N LEU A 321 -12.65 19.94 -10.69
CA LEU A 321 -13.30 20.99 -9.91
C LEU A 321 -14.81 21.08 -10.20
N ASP A 322 -15.22 20.80 -11.43
CA ASP A 322 -16.62 20.83 -11.90
C ASP A 322 -17.39 19.52 -11.64
N THR A 323 -16.90 18.71 -10.69
CA THR A 323 -17.50 17.43 -10.34
C THR A 323 -18.80 17.56 -9.54
N ASN A 324 -19.65 16.54 -9.64
CA ASN A 324 -20.77 16.32 -8.73
C ASN A 324 -20.55 15.12 -7.79
N VAL A 325 -19.35 14.52 -7.81
CA VAL A 325 -19.05 13.31 -7.06
C VAL A 325 -18.88 13.61 -5.58
N PHE A 326 -18.01 14.56 -5.24
CA PHE A 326 -17.78 15.05 -3.88
C PHE A 326 -17.89 16.58 -3.84
N PRO A 327 -18.30 17.16 -2.70
CA PRO A 327 -18.37 18.61 -2.57
C PRO A 327 -16.98 19.26 -2.46
N GLU A 328 -16.93 20.58 -2.60
CA GLU A 328 -15.84 21.38 -2.04
C GLU A 328 -15.73 21.09 -0.53
N PRO A 329 -14.55 20.79 0.04
CA PRO A 329 -13.19 21.04 -0.46
C PRO A 329 -12.51 19.88 -1.19
N TYR A 330 -13.21 18.78 -1.50
CA TYR A 330 -12.60 17.53 -2.01
C TYR A 330 -12.41 17.52 -3.54
N ALA A 331 -13.10 18.41 -4.26
CA ALA A 331 -12.96 18.59 -5.70
C ALA A 331 -11.61 19.26 -6.06
N GLY A 332 -11.14 19.05 -7.29
CA GLY A 332 -9.87 19.62 -7.77
C GLY A 332 -8.61 18.99 -7.17
N ARG A 333 -8.70 17.75 -6.69
CA ARG A 333 -7.61 17.06 -5.98
C ARG A 333 -7.20 15.77 -6.68
N PHE A 334 -5.93 15.44 -6.53
CA PHE A 334 -5.45 14.09 -6.81
C PHE A 334 -5.74 13.17 -5.63
N TYR A 335 -6.03 11.92 -5.94
CA TYR A 335 -6.17 10.81 -5.01
C TYR A 335 -5.10 9.78 -5.37
N GLN A 336 -4.22 9.47 -4.43
CA GLN A 336 -3.14 8.50 -4.58
C GLN A 336 -3.37 7.35 -3.61
N SER A 337 -3.53 6.13 -4.11
CA SER A 337 -3.55 4.94 -3.26
C SER A 337 -2.13 4.49 -2.93
N GLN A 338 -1.95 3.93 -1.73
CA GLN A 338 -0.70 3.36 -1.25
C GLN A 338 -0.94 1.91 -0.84
N CYS A 339 -0.13 0.97 -1.34
CA CYS A 339 -0.30 -0.45 -1.11
C CYS A 339 0.23 -0.91 0.25
N GLY A 340 1.21 -0.19 0.81
CA GLY A 340 1.98 -0.61 1.97
C GLY A 340 2.82 -1.87 1.73
N ASP A 341 3.72 -2.17 2.65
CA ASP A 341 4.58 -3.36 2.59
C ASP A 341 3.89 -4.57 3.28
N PRO A 342 3.74 -5.73 2.61
CA PRO A 342 3.14 -6.94 3.19
C PRO A 342 3.92 -7.56 4.35
N ASP A 343 5.23 -7.27 4.48
CA ASP A 343 6.04 -7.76 5.60
C ASP A 343 5.96 -6.85 6.84
N THR A 344 5.34 -5.68 6.71
CA THR A 344 5.25 -4.68 7.79
C THR A 344 3.96 -4.81 8.58
N ASP A 345 3.99 -4.48 9.87
CA ASP A 345 2.81 -4.52 10.72
C ASP A 345 1.81 -3.41 10.27
N PRO A 346 0.60 -3.78 9.81
CA PRO A 346 -0.39 -2.83 9.33
C PRO A 346 -0.80 -1.77 10.36
N LYS A 347 -0.62 -2.04 11.67
CA LYS A 347 -0.96 -1.09 12.75
C LYS A 347 0.09 -0.02 12.98
N THR A 348 1.34 -0.29 12.60
CA THR A 348 2.49 0.52 13.03
C THR A 348 3.25 1.15 11.88
N THR A 349 2.86 0.83 10.64
CA THR A 349 3.58 1.25 9.43
C THR A 349 2.65 2.03 8.50
N MET A 350 3.14 3.13 7.91
CA MET A 350 2.40 3.94 6.94
C MET A 350 2.07 3.15 5.65
N GLY A 351 1.06 3.62 4.91
CA GLY A 351 0.53 2.99 3.69
C GLY A 351 -0.84 2.35 3.89
N ARG A 352 -1.31 1.60 2.87
CA ARG A 352 -2.66 1.00 2.83
C ARG A 352 -3.77 2.04 3.00
N ASP A 353 -3.51 3.21 2.45
CA ASP A 353 -4.36 4.37 2.54
C ASP A 353 -4.53 5.02 1.17
N ILE A 354 -5.41 6.01 1.13
CA ILE A 354 -5.56 6.92 0.01
C ILE A 354 -5.27 8.30 0.57
N VAL A 355 -4.31 8.98 -0.05
CA VAL A 355 -3.96 10.35 0.29
C VAL A 355 -4.44 11.30 -0.81
N MET A 356 -4.87 12.49 -0.41
CA MET A 356 -5.25 13.58 -1.31
C MET A 356 -4.18 14.64 -1.33
N PHE A 357 -3.98 15.29 -2.48
CA PHE A 357 -3.18 16.51 -2.58
C PHE A 357 -3.70 17.43 -3.67
N ASP A 358 -3.43 18.72 -3.50
CA ASP A 358 -3.95 19.77 -4.36
C ASP A 358 -2.87 20.16 -5.36
N TYR A 359 -3.23 20.22 -6.63
CA TYR A 359 -2.32 20.67 -7.69
C TYR A 359 -2.92 21.85 -8.44
N SER A 360 -2.16 22.95 -8.51
CA SER A 360 -2.56 24.12 -9.27
C SER A 360 -2.05 24.04 -10.69
N PHE A 361 -2.94 23.76 -11.65
CA PHE A 361 -2.65 23.83 -13.09
C PHE A 361 -2.32 25.25 -13.58
N LYS A 362 -2.57 26.28 -12.75
CA LYS A 362 -2.19 27.66 -13.07
C LYS A 362 -0.70 27.92 -12.82
N THR A 363 -0.16 27.35 -11.73
CA THR A 363 1.23 27.58 -11.30
C THR A 363 2.13 26.36 -11.52
N ASN A 364 1.55 25.24 -11.98
CA ASN A 364 2.16 23.92 -12.12
C ASN A 364 2.87 23.44 -10.86
N LYS A 365 2.16 23.53 -9.72
CA LYS A 365 2.71 23.19 -8.40
C LYS A 365 1.68 22.49 -7.54
N VAL A 366 2.17 21.57 -6.70
CA VAL A 366 1.44 21.09 -5.54
C VAL A 366 1.31 22.25 -4.54
N VAL A 367 0.10 22.50 -4.07
CA VAL A 367 -0.21 23.64 -3.19
C VAL A 367 -0.65 23.23 -1.78
N SER A 368 -0.76 21.92 -1.53
CA SER A 368 -1.00 21.36 -0.20
C SER A 368 -0.10 20.13 0.04
N PRO A 369 0.37 19.89 1.27
CA PRO A 369 0.95 18.60 1.61
C PRO A 369 -0.12 17.49 1.49
N PRO A 370 0.25 16.25 1.15
CA PRO A 370 -0.69 15.15 1.12
C PRO A 370 -1.38 14.93 2.47
N SER A 371 -2.69 14.67 2.44
CA SER A 371 -3.50 14.36 3.61
C SER A 371 -4.25 13.04 3.43
N ALA A 372 -4.33 12.21 4.47
CA ALA A 372 -5.09 10.97 4.41
C ALA A 372 -6.58 11.24 4.14
N PHE A 373 -7.21 10.38 3.37
CA PHE A 373 -8.65 10.40 3.04
C PHE A 373 -9.34 9.11 3.46
N LEU A 374 -8.64 7.99 3.31
CA LEU A 374 -9.10 6.66 3.72
C LEU A 374 -7.88 5.86 4.17
N ARG A 375 -8.01 5.05 5.21
CA ARG A 375 -6.95 4.15 5.69
C ARG A 375 -7.53 2.80 6.04
N TYR A 376 -6.81 1.74 5.71
CA TYR A 376 -7.07 0.42 6.27
C TYR A 376 -6.53 0.35 7.72
N ALA A 377 -7.43 0.10 8.67
CA ALA A 377 -7.17 -0.01 10.11
C ALA A 377 -7.31 -1.45 10.64
N GLY A 378 -7.48 -2.43 9.75
CA GLY A 378 -7.59 -3.84 10.12
C GLY A 378 -6.26 -4.44 10.59
N THR A 379 -6.33 -5.62 11.22
CA THR A 379 -5.15 -6.27 11.82
C THR A 379 -4.43 -7.26 10.91
N THR A 380 -5.04 -7.62 9.78
CA THR A 380 -4.44 -8.51 8.77
C THR A 380 -3.91 -7.69 7.61
N PHE A 381 -2.89 -8.17 6.90
CA PHE A 381 -2.46 -7.48 5.68
C PHE A 381 -3.63 -7.35 4.69
N GLN A 382 -3.75 -6.16 4.10
CA GLN A 382 -4.66 -5.81 3.03
C GLN A 382 -3.98 -4.73 2.22
N THR A 383 -4.26 -4.65 0.92
CA THR A 383 -3.70 -3.62 0.06
C THR A 383 -4.73 -3.06 -0.91
N LEU A 384 -4.59 -1.78 -1.23
CA LEU A 384 -5.42 -1.08 -2.21
C LEU A 384 -4.77 -1.17 -3.59
N ALA A 385 -5.15 -2.20 -4.34
CA ALA A 385 -4.58 -2.47 -5.65
C ALA A 385 -5.28 -1.68 -6.77
N GLY A 386 -6.62 -1.61 -6.71
CA GLY A 386 -7.42 -0.82 -7.67
C GLY A 386 -8.09 0.39 -7.01
N MET A 387 -8.15 1.49 -7.75
CA MET A 387 -8.85 2.71 -7.38
C MET A 387 -9.29 3.45 -8.64
N ALA A 388 -10.51 3.99 -8.65
CA ALA A 388 -11.00 4.87 -9.70
C ALA A 388 -12.09 5.80 -9.18
N LEU A 389 -12.12 7.04 -9.64
CA LEU A 389 -13.25 7.95 -9.44
C LEU A 389 -14.35 7.61 -10.45
N GLY A 390 -15.49 7.17 -9.92
CA GLY A 390 -16.71 6.87 -10.67
C GLY A 390 -17.62 8.09 -10.80
N PRO A 391 -18.80 7.92 -11.43
CA PRO A 391 -19.76 9.01 -11.65
C PRO A 391 -20.42 9.51 -10.35
N ASP A 392 -20.34 8.75 -9.26
CA ASP A 392 -21.09 8.96 -8.02
C ASP A 392 -20.32 8.55 -6.75
N GLY A 393 -19.00 8.38 -6.84
CA GLY A 393 -18.15 8.08 -5.69
C GLY A 393 -16.71 7.72 -6.06
N LEU A 394 -15.89 7.48 -5.05
CA LEU A 394 -14.57 6.86 -5.21
C LEU A 394 -14.71 5.36 -5.03
N TYR A 395 -14.22 4.59 -5.98
CA TYR A 395 -14.29 3.13 -5.98
C TYR A 395 -12.91 2.55 -5.71
N ILE A 396 -12.84 1.57 -4.83
CA ILE A 396 -11.59 0.93 -4.42
C ILE A 396 -11.73 -0.59 -4.47
N ALA A 397 -10.66 -1.27 -4.84
CA ALA A 397 -10.55 -2.72 -4.87
C ALA A 397 -9.43 -3.18 -3.92
N PRO A 398 -9.79 -3.57 -2.68
CA PRO A 398 -8.90 -4.30 -1.80
C PRO A 398 -8.56 -5.66 -2.44
N ILE A 399 -7.28 -6.00 -2.57
CA ILE A 399 -6.88 -7.19 -3.33
C ILE A 399 -7.25 -8.48 -2.59
N LEU A 400 -7.11 -8.50 -1.26
CA LEU A 400 -7.34 -9.68 -0.45
C LEU A 400 -8.80 -9.76 -0.01
N PRO A 401 -9.35 -10.96 0.20
CA PRO A 401 -10.65 -11.11 0.84
C PRO A 401 -10.68 -10.44 2.22
N PHE A 402 -11.85 -9.94 2.62
CA PHE A 402 -12.12 -9.48 3.97
C PHE A 402 -12.04 -10.64 4.97
N SER A 403 -12.07 -10.29 6.27
CA SER A 403 -12.08 -11.28 7.36
C SER A 403 -13.25 -12.26 7.30
N ASP A 404 -14.35 -11.92 6.60
CA ASP A 404 -15.50 -12.79 6.35
C ASP A 404 -15.42 -13.60 5.04
N GLY A 405 -14.30 -13.50 4.31
CA GLY A 405 -14.01 -14.24 3.09
C GLY A 405 -14.54 -13.60 1.80
N ARG A 406 -15.27 -12.48 1.86
CA ARG A 406 -15.73 -11.78 0.66
C ARG A 406 -14.62 -10.96 0.03
N SER A 407 -14.59 -10.90 -1.29
CA SER A 407 -13.80 -9.92 -2.05
C SER A 407 -14.75 -9.04 -2.84
N ALA A 408 -14.52 -7.74 -2.80
CA ALA A 408 -15.47 -6.74 -3.26
C ALA A 408 -14.80 -5.52 -3.86
N VAL A 409 -15.54 -4.83 -4.72
CA VAL A 409 -15.30 -3.42 -5.01
C VAL A 409 -16.10 -2.62 -4.01
N LEU A 410 -15.40 -1.78 -3.24
CA LEU A 410 -16.00 -0.86 -2.27
C LEU A 410 -16.23 0.50 -2.93
N LYS A 411 -17.27 1.18 -2.48
CA LYS A 411 -17.63 2.54 -2.90
C LYS A 411 -17.61 3.45 -1.69
N VAL A 412 -16.92 4.57 -1.83
CA VAL A 412 -16.84 5.67 -0.87
C VAL A 412 -17.68 6.82 -1.40
N THR A 413 -18.65 7.28 -0.60
CA THR A 413 -19.58 8.36 -0.95
C THR A 413 -19.57 9.45 0.11
N TYR A 414 -19.77 10.70 -0.30
CA TYR A 414 -20.06 11.77 0.65
C TYR A 414 -21.51 11.64 1.14
N ASP A 415 -21.68 11.31 2.42
CA ASP A 415 -22.96 11.08 3.08
C ASP A 415 -22.84 11.51 4.56
N PRO A 416 -22.93 12.82 4.84
CA PRO A 416 -22.70 13.34 6.19
C PRO A 416 -23.76 12.87 7.18
N GLU A 417 -24.99 12.62 6.72
CA GLU A 417 -26.11 12.16 7.55
C GLU A 417 -25.92 10.71 8.02
N ASN A 418 -25.26 9.87 7.22
CA ASN A 418 -24.91 8.49 7.57
C ASN A 418 -23.40 8.27 7.52
N SER A 419 -22.65 9.20 8.12
CA SER A 419 -21.19 9.14 8.17
C SER A 419 -20.70 7.79 8.73
N HIS A 420 -19.62 7.28 8.15
CA HIS A 420 -18.97 6.07 8.65
C HIS A 420 -18.50 6.27 10.10
N PRO A 421 -18.78 5.33 11.01
CA PRO A 421 -18.49 5.52 12.43
C PRO A 421 -17.00 5.55 12.76
N TYR A 422 -16.15 4.92 11.94
CA TYR A 422 -14.69 4.86 12.18
C TYR A 422 -13.99 5.95 11.37
N THR A 423 -13.65 7.05 12.00
CA THR A 423 -13.03 8.18 11.29
C THR A 423 -11.51 8.13 11.39
N LEU A 424 -10.82 8.83 10.47
CA LEU A 424 -9.37 9.02 10.54
C LEU A 424 -8.91 9.72 11.83
N GLU A 425 -9.82 10.39 12.55
CA GLU A 425 -9.55 11.04 13.84
C GLU A 425 -9.53 10.05 15.02
N GLU A 426 -9.91 8.79 14.82
CA GLU A 426 -10.05 7.80 15.90
C GLU A 426 -8.89 6.80 16.01
N ASP A 427 -8.08 6.61 14.95
CA ASP A 427 -6.95 5.67 14.98
C ASP A 427 -5.60 6.38 14.86
N THR A 428 -4.98 6.53 16.02
CA THR A 428 -3.66 7.13 16.16
C THR A 428 -2.78 6.18 16.96
N SER A 429 -2.49 4.99 16.42
CA SER A 429 -1.55 4.07 17.05
C SER A 429 -0.27 4.82 17.44
N ALA A 430 0.29 4.50 18.61
CA ALA A 430 1.42 5.24 19.14
C ALA A 430 2.62 5.30 18.17
N PRO A 431 2.99 4.24 17.43
CA PRO A 431 4.03 4.33 16.41
C PRO A 431 3.71 5.33 15.29
N VAL A 432 2.47 5.36 14.79
CA VAL A 432 2.01 6.31 13.77
C VAL A 432 2.03 7.74 14.32
N LEU A 433 1.69 7.93 15.59
CA LEU A 433 1.82 9.24 16.25
C LEU A 433 3.27 9.66 16.40
N LEU A 434 4.15 8.76 16.85
CA LEU A 434 5.57 9.04 16.99
C LEU A 434 6.20 9.42 15.64
N GLU A 435 5.79 8.76 14.56
CA GLU A 435 6.23 9.08 13.20
C GLU A 435 5.66 10.42 12.71
N SER A 436 4.33 10.58 12.73
CA SER A 436 3.65 11.78 12.20
C SER A 436 3.97 13.06 12.98
N LYS A 437 4.27 12.95 14.28
CA LYS A 437 4.73 14.09 15.11
C LYS A 437 6.25 14.31 15.02
N GLY A 438 6.97 13.48 14.25
CA GLY A 438 8.40 13.66 13.97
C GLY A 438 9.35 13.22 15.08
N CYS A 439 8.89 12.40 16.03
CA CYS A 439 9.70 11.98 17.18
C CYS A 439 10.99 11.26 16.78
N TYR A 440 10.95 10.44 15.71
CA TYR A 440 12.10 9.69 15.19
C TYR A 440 13.20 10.56 14.56
N GLY A 441 12.91 11.84 14.30
CA GLY A 441 13.92 12.80 13.84
C GLY A 441 14.94 13.17 14.93
N CYS A 442 14.58 13.01 16.21
CA CYS A 442 15.46 13.30 17.34
C CYS A 442 15.78 12.06 18.19
N HIS A 443 14.89 11.08 18.22
CA HIS A 443 14.96 9.92 19.10
C HIS A 443 15.14 8.59 18.34
N THR A 444 15.62 7.58 19.06
CA THR A 444 15.60 6.17 18.64
C THR A 444 14.62 5.37 19.50
N LEU A 445 13.95 4.38 18.89
CA LEU A 445 13.08 3.42 19.56
C LEU A 445 13.19 2.06 18.83
N GLY A 446 13.72 1.04 19.51
CA GLY A 446 14.10 -0.21 18.86
C GLY A 446 15.11 0.01 17.73
N GLU A 447 14.79 -0.49 16.53
CA GLU A 447 15.54 -0.22 15.29
C GLU A 447 15.04 1.02 14.52
N SER A 448 13.98 1.67 15.01
CA SER A 448 13.37 2.82 14.36
C SER A 448 14.03 4.15 14.79
N GLY A 449 14.13 5.07 13.82
CA GLY A 449 14.67 6.41 14.00
C GLY A 449 16.16 6.56 13.72
N TRP A 450 16.56 7.79 13.40
CA TRP A 450 17.93 8.16 13.00
C TRP A 450 18.47 9.38 13.76
N GLY A 451 17.64 9.99 14.63
CA GLY A 451 18.04 11.12 15.45
C GLY A 451 18.90 10.71 16.64
N THR A 452 19.96 11.49 16.92
CA THR A 452 20.82 11.33 18.10
C THR A 452 20.74 12.53 19.06
N ALA A 453 19.82 13.47 18.79
CA ALA A 453 19.68 14.69 19.58
C ALA A 453 18.94 14.46 20.90
N GLY A 454 17.98 13.53 20.90
CA GLY A 454 17.19 13.12 22.06
C GLY A 454 17.61 11.76 22.62
N PRO A 455 17.27 11.46 23.88
CA PRO A 455 17.56 10.15 24.47
C PRO A 455 16.74 9.04 23.79
N ASN A 456 17.25 7.81 23.85
CA ASN A 456 16.51 6.63 23.41
C ASN A 456 15.20 6.45 24.23
N LEU A 457 14.14 6.06 23.51
CA LEU A 457 12.77 5.94 24.00
C LEU A 457 12.36 4.50 24.36
N ASP A 458 13.26 3.51 24.24
CA ASP A 458 12.99 2.15 24.69
C ASP A 458 12.49 2.18 26.14
N SER A 459 11.36 1.52 26.39
CA SER A 459 10.63 1.59 27.66
C SER A 459 11.55 1.42 28.87
N GLU A 460 12.42 0.41 28.87
CA GLU A 460 13.34 0.16 29.98
C GLU A 460 14.27 1.34 30.28
N LYS A 461 14.88 1.92 29.24
CA LYS A 461 15.83 3.03 29.36
C LYS A 461 15.11 4.33 29.73
N LEU A 462 13.92 4.55 29.17
CA LEU A 462 13.09 5.71 29.48
C LEU A 462 12.61 5.67 30.92
N VAL A 463 12.04 4.55 31.35
CA VAL A 463 11.52 4.35 32.71
C VAL A 463 12.63 4.50 33.74
N ALA A 464 13.79 3.89 33.53
CA ALA A 464 14.92 3.99 34.46
C ALA A 464 15.36 5.45 34.67
N ARG A 465 15.62 6.16 33.57
CA ARG A 465 16.11 7.56 33.58
C ARG A 465 15.09 8.52 34.21
N VAL A 466 13.82 8.38 33.85
CA VAL A 466 12.76 9.25 34.36
C VAL A 466 12.49 8.96 35.83
N SER A 467 12.42 7.69 36.23
CA SER A 467 12.21 7.31 37.64
C SER A 467 13.29 7.90 38.56
N GLU A 468 14.55 7.81 38.15
CA GLU A 468 15.68 8.39 38.90
C GLU A 468 15.51 9.91 39.08
N ARG A 469 15.23 10.62 37.99
CA ARG A 469 15.01 12.08 38.02
C ARG A 469 13.84 12.46 38.94
N LEU A 470 12.68 11.83 38.75
CA LEU A 470 11.46 12.15 39.50
C LEU A 470 11.52 11.73 40.98
N GLY A 471 12.43 10.82 41.33
CA GLY A 471 12.71 10.43 42.71
C GLY A 471 13.58 11.43 43.48
N SER A 472 14.30 12.31 42.78
CA SER A 472 15.30 13.19 43.39
C SER A 472 14.72 14.37 44.19
N GLU A 473 15.42 14.79 45.24
CA GLU A 473 15.10 16.04 45.96
C GLU A 473 15.24 17.27 45.06
N ALA A 474 16.22 17.25 44.14
CA ALA A 474 16.45 18.31 43.18
C ALA A 474 15.22 18.56 42.29
N TYR A 475 14.55 17.50 41.82
CA TYR A 475 13.32 17.63 41.04
C TYR A 475 12.20 18.30 41.85
N ARG A 476 12.01 17.89 43.11
CA ARG A 476 10.99 18.49 43.99
C ARG A 476 11.26 19.97 44.28
N ALA A 477 12.53 20.34 44.49
CA ALA A 477 12.92 21.72 44.68
C ALA A 477 12.65 22.55 43.41
N ARG A 478 12.99 22.02 42.24
CA ARG A 478 12.74 22.67 40.94
C ARG A 478 11.25 22.92 40.71
N VAL A 479 10.39 21.93 40.93
CA VAL A 479 8.93 22.11 40.75
C VAL A 479 8.41 23.26 41.62
N LYS A 480 8.85 23.35 42.88
CA LYS A 480 8.48 24.47 43.78
C LYS A 480 8.93 25.83 43.27
N GLU A 481 10.07 25.92 42.59
CA GLU A 481 10.53 27.15 41.95
C GLU A 481 9.64 27.51 40.77
N LEU A 482 9.35 26.54 39.90
CA LEU A 482 8.52 26.74 38.71
C LEU A 482 7.09 27.13 39.07
N ASP A 483 6.51 26.54 40.12
CA ASP A 483 5.16 26.86 40.58
C ASP A 483 4.99 28.31 41.04
N ARG A 484 6.09 29.00 41.37
CA ARG A 484 6.08 30.44 41.72
C ARG A 484 6.10 31.36 40.50
N LEU A 485 6.39 30.83 39.32
CA LEU A 485 6.42 31.62 38.09
C LEU A 485 4.99 31.83 37.57
N GLU A 486 4.69 33.07 37.17
CA GLU A 486 3.39 33.45 36.61
C GLU A 486 3.38 33.46 35.07
N THR A 487 4.50 33.11 34.44
CA THR A 487 4.61 33.00 32.98
C THR A 487 4.18 31.63 32.49
N GLU A 488 3.64 31.56 31.28
CA GLU A 488 3.35 30.28 30.62
C GLU A 488 4.64 29.53 30.22
N PRO A 489 4.65 28.18 30.23
CA PRO A 489 3.56 27.29 30.61
C PRO A 489 3.42 27.06 32.13
N TYR A 490 4.28 27.67 32.97
CA TYR A 490 4.34 27.31 34.39
C TYR A 490 3.07 27.65 35.15
N ARG A 491 2.41 28.76 34.82
CA ARG A 491 1.15 29.14 35.45
C ARG A 491 0.04 28.12 35.20
N SER A 492 -0.14 27.68 33.96
CA SER A 492 -1.19 26.72 33.59
C SER A 492 -0.88 25.29 34.06
N TYR A 493 0.40 24.87 34.06
CA TYR A 493 0.78 23.49 34.37
C TYR A 493 1.01 23.18 35.88
N ARG A 494 0.43 23.96 36.80
CA ARG A 494 0.63 23.76 38.25
C ARG A 494 -0.01 22.48 38.75
N GLU A 495 -1.21 22.16 38.27
CA GLU A 495 -1.97 21.00 38.72
C GLU A 495 -1.32 19.70 38.24
N GLU A 496 -0.81 19.71 37.01
CA GLU A 496 -0.10 18.61 36.35
C GLU A 496 1.21 18.30 37.07
N ARG A 497 1.99 19.32 37.45
CA ARG A 497 3.20 19.12 38.27
C ARG A 497 2.87 18.59 39.66
N ALA A 498 1.77 19.07 40.27
CA ALA A 498 1.29 18.52 41.55
C ALA A 498 0.84 17.06 41.41
N GLU A 499 0.20 16.70 40.30
CA GLU A 499 -0.19 15.32 40.01
C GLU A 499 1.02 14.39 39.89
N VAL A 500 2.04 14.79 39.13
CA VAL A 500 3.31 14.02 39.03
C VAL A 500 3.91 13.79 40.42
N LEU A 501 3.93 14.81 41.29
CA LEU A 501 4.42 14.67 42.66
C LEU A 501 3.53 13.77 43.53
N GLY A 502 2.22 13.72 43.28
CA GLY A 502 1.25 12.91 44.01
C GLY A 502 1.26 11.42 43.65
N LYS A 503 1.67 11.05 42.43
CA LYS A 503 1.77 9.65 41.99
C LYS A 503 3.06 8.98 42.49
N SER A 504 3.17 7.66 42.36
CA SER A 504 4.39 6.89 42.67
C SER A 504 4.63 5.78 41.64
N GLY A 505 5.82 5.17 41.65
CA GLY A 505 6.15 4.05 40.76
C GLY A 505 6.00 4.39 39.27
N ILE A 506 5.54 3.42 38.49
CA ILE A 506 5.35 3.54 37.04
C ILE A 506 4.30 4.61 36.68
N GLU A 507 3.26 4.79 37.50
CA GLU A 507 2.24 5.82 37.28
C GLU A 507 2.81 7.23 37.35
N ARG A 508 3.80 7.47 38.22
CA ARG A 508 4.49 8.76 38.27
C ARG A 508 5.27 9.02 36.97
N VAL A 509 5.97 8.00 36.46
CA VAL A 509 6.70 8.09 35.18
C VAL A 509 5.72 8.35 34.04
N ARG A 510 4.61 7.61 33.99
CA ARG A 510 3.58 7.73 32.97
C ARG A 510 2.96 9.12 32.95
N THR A 511 2.53 9.60 34.12
CA THR A 511 1.96 10.95 34.28
C THR A 511 2.93 12.03 33.83
N TRP A 512 4.20 11.89 34.20
CA TRP A 512 5.24 12.82 33.75
C TRP A 512 5.45 12.77 32.24
N THR A 513 5.55 11.58 31.65
CA THR A 513 5.74 11.40 30.20
C THR A 513 4.61 12.05 29.42
N LYS A 514 3.34 11.86 29.83
CA LYS A 514 2.16 12.48 29.21
C LYS A 514 2.29 14.00 29.15
N TYR A 515 2.56 14.65 30.27
CA TYR A 515 2.66 16.11 30.30
C TYR A 515 3.91 16.64 29.61
N HIS A 516 5.03 15.90 29.67
CA HIS A 516 6.26 16.29 29.00
C HIS A 516 6.13 16.31 27.47
N ILE A 517 5.45 15.33 26.87
CA ILE A 517 5.27 15.32 25.41
C ILE A 517 4.26 16.36 24.91
N MET A 518 3.29 16.74 25.75
CA MET A 518 2.32 17.81 25.44
C MET A 518 2.97 19.20 25.54
N GLU A 519 3.77 19.42 26.59
CA GLU A 519 4.46 20.68 26.83
C GLU A 519 5.87 20.39 27.39
N PRO A 520 6.90 20.29 26.52
CA PRO A 520 8.24 19.88 26.95
C PRO A 520 8.90 20.80 27.96
N LYS A 521 8.42 22.04 28.10
CA LYS A 521 8.92 23.02 29.07
C LYS A 521 8.16 23.03 30.40
N PHE A 522 7.12 22.19 30.57
CA PHE A 522 6.25 22.26 31.74
C PHE A 522 6.98 22.11 33.07
N ASP A 523 8.09 21.36 33.10
CA ASP A 523 8.92 21.10 34.28
C ASP A 523 10.42 21.39 34.06
N ASN A 524 10.79 21.86 32.88
CA ASN A 524 12.16 22.20 32.51
C ASN A 524 12.20 23.38 31.50
N PRO A 525 12.47 24.62 31.96
CA PRO A 525 12.56 25.80 31.09
C PRO A 525 13.51 25.66 29.90
N GLU A 526 14.58 24.88 30.09
CA GLU A 526 15.67 24.67 29.13
C GLU A 526 15.44 23.45 28.22
N SER A 527 14.21 22.90 28.20
CA SER A 527 13.91 21.79 27.30
C SER A 527 14.08 22.22 25.84
N ALA A 528 14.96 21.48 25.13
CA ALA A 528 15.23 21.67 23.71
C ALA A 528 14.24 20.91 22.81
N MET A 529 13.38 20.06 23.39
CA MET A 529 12.35 19.35 22.64
C MET A 529 11.30 20.35 22.13
N PRO A 530 10.96 20.33 20.82
CA PRO A 530 9.98 21.24 20.25
C PRO A 530 8.57 20.90 20.76
N LYS A 531 7.70 21.91 20.83
CA LYS A 531 6.28 21.70 21.13
C LYS A 531 5.58 21.13 19.89
N LEU A 532 5.22 19.86 19.94
CA LEU A 532 4.73 19.08 18.80
C LEU A 532 3.21 19.20 18.55
N GLY A 533 2.49 19.98 19.35
CA GLY A 533 1.03 20.11 19.23
C GLY A 533 0.29 18.80 19.52
N ILE A 534 0.84 17.97 20.42
CA ILE A 534 0.24 16.71 20.86
C ILE A 534 -0.93 17.03 21.81
N ASN A 535 -2.13 16.55 21.49
CA ASN A 535 -3.30 16.71 22.34
C ASN A 535 -3.38 15.63 23.43
N ASP A 536 -4.34 15.73 24.34
CA ASP A 536 -4.44 14.84 25.51
C ASP A 536 -4.59 13.36 25.14
N LYS A 537 -5.45 13.04 24.17
CA LYS A 537 -5.71 11.66 23.70
C LYS A 537 -4.50 11.07 22.98
N GLU A 538 -3.82 11.87 22.14
CA GLU A 538 -2.57 11.48 21.49
C GLU A 538 -1.47 11.22 22.53
N ALA A 539 -1.37 12.09 23.55
CA ALA A 539 -0.38 11.98 24.60
C ALA A 539 -0.59 10.71 25.44
N GLU A 540 -1.82 10.36 25.79
CA GLU A 540 -2.15 9.12 26.47
C GLU A 540 -1.73 7.90 25.65
N THR A 541 -2.03 7.92 24.35
CA THR A 541 -1.72 6.81 23.45
C THR A 541 -0.22 6.59 23.33
N ILE A 542 0.56 7.65 23.08
CA ILE A 542 2.03 7.59 23.03
C ILE A 542 2.60 7.13 24.38
N THR A 543 2.07 7.68 25.47
CA THR A 543 2.58 7.42 26.82
C THR A 543 2.38 5.97 27.24
N LEU A 544 1.21 5.39 26.97
CA LEU A 544 0.94 3.97 27.28
C LEU A 544 1.85 3.03 26.49
N TYR A 545 2.20 3.41 25.27
CA TYR A 545 3.12 2.66 24.44
C TYR A 545 4.57 2.75 24.93
N LEU A 546 5.04 3.94 25.30
CA LEU A 546 6.40 4.15 25.83
C LEU A 546 6.58 3.63 27.27
N VAL A 547 5.50 3.57 28.05
CA VAL A 547 5.50 3.22 29.49
C VAL A 547 4.35 2.22 29.81
N PRO A 548 4.42 0.97 29.32
CA PRO A 548 3.37 -0.04 29.53
C PRO A 548 3.32 -0.57 30.99
N ASP A 549 2.20 -1.20 31.37
CA ASP A 549 1.96 -1.74 32.72
C ASP A 549 2.82 -2.95 33.09
N ALA A 550 3.37 -3.66 32.09
CA ALA A 550 4.30 -4.76 32.26
C ALA A 550 5.33 -4.74 31.12
N PRO A 551 6.59 -5.13 31.37
CA PRO A 551 7.53 -5.37 30.28
C PRO A 551 6.94 -6.44 29.36
N ASP A 552 6.82 -6.11 28.07
CA ASP A 552 6.25 -7.00 27.07
C ASP A 552 7.19 -8.18 26.80
N THR A 553 7.03 -9.24 27.59
CA THR A 553 7.74 -10.52 27.41
C THR A 553 7.40 -11.22 26.08
N ARG A 554 6.46 -10.70 25.26
CA ARG A 554 6.15 -11.27 23.94
C ARG A 554 6.96 -10.66 22.80
N THR A 555 7.40 -9.40 22.90
CA THR A 555 8.29 -8.81 21.89
C THR A 555 9.73 -9.26 22.08
N GLU A 556 10.23 -9.44 23.31
CA GLU A 556 11.60 -9.93 23.53
C GLU A 556 11.83 -11.34 22.97
N VAL A 557 10.88 -12.26 23.12
CA VAL A 557 11.05 -13.65 22.60
C VAL A 557 11.02 -13.68 21.07
N TYR A 558 10.31 -12.78 20.40
CA TYR A 558 10.29 -12.71 18.94
C TYR A 558 11.51 -11.98 18.36
N TYR A 559 11.99 -10.93 19.03
CA TYR A 559 13.16 -10.16 18.62
C TYR A 559 14.49 -10.85 18.94
N ASP A 560 14.64 -11.56 20.08
CA ASP A 560 15.89 -12.28 20.39
C ASP A 560 16.08 -13.55 19.55
N PHE A 561 14.98 -14.22 19.14
CA PHE A 561 15.08 -15.38 18.24
C PHE A 561 15.56 -14.99 16.83
N ASN A 562 15.17 -13.82 16.33
CA ASN A 562 15.63 -13.32 15.02
C ASN A 562 17.04 -12.71 15.07
N LYS A 563 17.52 -12.28 16.24
CA LYS A 563 18.90 -11.81 16.43
C LYS A 563 19.94 -12.94 16.41
N PHE A 564 19.53 -14.14 16.80
CA PHE A 564 20.37 -15.34 16.76
C PHE A 564 20.42 -16.05 15.41
N ILE A 565 19.60 -15.64 14.44
CA ILE A 565 19.59 -16.21 13.09
C ILE A 565 20.03 -15.12 12.10
N PRO A 566 21.26 -15.17 11.55
CA PRO A 566 21.68 -14.18 10.57
C PRO A 566 20.81 -14.27 9.31
N GLN A 567 20.62 -13.11 8.64
CA GLN A 567 19.82 -12.91 7.41
C GLN A 567 19.87 -14.09 6.44
N LEU A 568 18.80 -14.29 5.65
CA LEU A 568 18.60 -15.40 4.70
C LEU A 568 19.86 -15.81 3.91
N ARG A 569 20.74 -14.86 3.56
CA ARG A 569 22.01 -15.10 2.85
C ARG A 569 23.09 -15.87 3.63
N TYR A 570 22.95 -16.14 4.93
CA TYR A 570 24.00 -16.82 5.73
C TYR A 570 23.57 -18.14 6.37
N ARG A 571 22.33 -18.59 6.13
CA ARG A 571 21.81 -19.85 6.68
C ARG A 571 22.67 -21.07 6.29
N TYR A 572 23.29 -21.05 5.11
CA TYR A 572 24.19 -22.12 4.68
C TYR A 572 25.46 -22.26 5.55
N LEU A 573 25.96 -21.16 6.13
CA LEU A 573 27.12 -21.19 7.04
C LEU A 573 26.75 -21.83 8.38
N VAL A 574 25.55 -21.55 8.88
CA VAL A 574 25.02 -22.14 10.11
C VAL A 574 24.78 -23.64 9.90
N TYR A 575 24.16 -24.04 8.77
CA TYR A 575 24.01 -25.46 8.43
C TYR A 575 25.35 -26.16 8.25
N ALA A 576 26.34 -25.54 7.59
CA ALA A 576 27.68 -26.10 7.45
C ALA A 576 28.38 -26.27 8.81
N PHE A 577 28.22 -25.32 9.72
CA PHE A 577 28.79 -25.39 11.07
C PHE A 577 28.17 -26.53 11.89
N PHE A 578 26.84 -26.68 11.90
CA PHE A 578 26.17 -27.77 12.61
C PHE A 578 26.45 -29.14 11.97
N LEU A 579 26.49 -29.23 10.64
CA LEU A 579 26.83 -30.46 9.94
C LEU A 579 28.28 -30.88 10.23
N GLY A 580 29.22 -29.93 10.19
CA GLY A 580 30.64 -30.17 10.54
C GLY A 580 30.82 -30.63 11.99
N SER A 581 30.07 -30.01 12.91
CA SER A 581 30.06 -30.38 14.33
C SER A 581 29.51 -31.78 14.56
N ALA A 582 28.42 -32.15 13.88
CA ALA A 582 27.82 -33.48 13.96
C ALA A 582 28.77 -34.57 13.40
N VAL A 583 29.45 -34.29 12.28
CA VAL A 583 30.45 -35.20 11.70
C VAL A 583 31.64 -35.37 12.63
N THR A 584 32.10 -34.30 13.29
CA THR A 584 33.20 -34.37 14.24
C THR A 584 32.83 -35.17 15.49
N LEU A 585 31.60 -35.00 16.01
CA LEU A 585 31.10 -35.80 17.13
C LEU A 585 30.96 -37.28 16.78
N LEU A 586 30.53 -37.60 15.55
CA LEU A 586 30.50 -38.97 15.05
C LEU A 586 31.90 -39.57 14.95
N ILE A 587 32.87 -38.84 14.40
CA ILE A 587 34.27 -39.30 14.29
C ILE A 587 34.89 -39.49 15.68
N VAL A 588 34.67 -38.57 16.62
CA VAL A 588 35.15 -38.68 18.01
C VAL A 588 34.47 -39.84 18.74
N GLY A 589 33.17 -40.06 18.51
CA GLY A 589 32.43 -41.20 19.05
C GLY A 589 32.95 -42.54 18.55
N VAL A 590 33.20 -42.65 17.24
CA VAL A 590 33.80 -43.83 16.61
C VAL A 590 35.23 -44.05 17.10
N TYR A 591 36.05 -43.01 17.18
CA TYR A 591 37.43 -43.09 17.69
C TYR A 591 37.49 -43.54 19.15
N ARG A 592 36.60 -43.02 20.02
CA ARG A 592 36.47 -43.45 21.42
C ARG A 592 35.94 -44.87 21.54
N GLY A 593 35.04 -45.30 20.64
CA GLY A 593 34.53 -46.68 20.57
C GLY A 593 35.59 -47.69 20.15
N VAL A 594 36.46 -47.34 19.20
CA VAL A 594 37.58 -48.19 18.74
C VAL A 594 38.69 -48.27 19.79
N ARG A 595 38.96 -47.18 20.53
CA ARG A 595 40.00 -47.16 21.58
C ARG A 595 39.61 -47.91 22.86
N LYS A 596 38.31 -48.14 23.11
CA LYS A 596 37.82 -48.99 24.21
C LYS A 596 37.82 -50.49 23.88
N LYS A 597 38.08 -50.88 22.63
CA LYS A 597 38.13 -52.28 22.16
C LYS A 597 39.55 -52.77 21.82
N LYS A 598 40.59 -52.03 22.22
CA LYS A 598 41.99 -52.45 22.12
C LYS A 598 42.61 -52.56 23.50
#